data_AF-A0A3P7K362-F1
#
_entry.id   AF-A0A3P7K362-F1
#
_cell.length_a   1.000
_cell.length_b   1.000
_cell.length_c   1.000
_cell.angle_alpha   90.00
_cell.angle_beta   90.00
_cell.angle_gamma   90.00
#
_symmetry.space_group_name_H-M   'P 1'
#
loop_
_entity.id
_entity.type
_entity.pdbx_description
1 polymer ?
#
loop_
_entity_poly.entity_id
_entity_poly.type
_entity_poly.pdbx_seq_one_letter_code
_entity_poly.pdbx_strand_id
1 'polypeptide(L)'
;LEHHTRNFVQSKGHNDPLPFEEIFPDECFIGNYSKAPQLCASVARDLLFKMLQIDPEKRISIDEAVRHPYVNLWFRDEEWNVPLPENRYDANNDITELPINSWKELLFKEVRRCEEHLSKNTVRTVADQSDN
;
A
#
# COMPACT_ATOMS: atom_id res chain seq x y z
N LEU A 1 -15.59 16.91 -3.46
CA LEU A 1 -15.71 17.02 -4.94
C LEU A 1 -15.94 18.47 -5.29
N GLU A 2 -15.09 19.03 -6.13
CA GLU A 2 -15.28 20.33 -6.74
C GLU A 2 -16.62 20.37 -7.49
N HIS A 3 -17.29 21.51 -7.51
CA HIS A 3 -18.64 21.64 -8.06
C HIS A 3 -18.73 21.17 -9.53
N HIS A 4 -17.72 21.50 -10.35
CA HIS A 4 -17.65 21.08 -11.74
C HIS A 4 -17.50 19.55 -11.89
N THR A 5 -16.68 18.91 -11.05
CA THR A 5 -16.51 17.45 -11.08
C THR A 5 -17.81 16.74 -10.73
N ARG A 6 -18.55 17.23 -9.72
CA ARG A 6 -19.85 16.65 -9.34
C ARG A 6 -20.83 16.69 -10.51
N ASN A 7 -20.98 17.85 -11.15
CA ASN A 7 -21.92 18.01 -12.25
C ASN A 7 -21.52 17.16 -13.46
N PHE A 8 -20.21 16.99 -13.72
CA PHE A 8 -19.72 16.11 -14.77
C PHE A 8 -20.01 14.63 -14.50
N VAL A 9 -19.82 14.16 -13.27
CA VAL A 9 -20.12 12.76 -12.91
C VAL A 9 -21.63 12.51 -12.96
N GLN A 10 -22.44 13.45 -12.49
CA GLN A 10 -23.91 13.35 -12.52
C GLN A 10 -24.50 13.40 -13.93
N SER A 11 -23.82 14.04 -14.89
CA SER A 11 -24.27 14.07 -16.28
C SER A 11 -23.96 12.79 -17.05
N LYS A 12 -23.18 11.86 -16.48
CA LYS A 12 -22.99 10.52 -17.05
C LYS A 12 -24.24 9.67 -16.86
N GLY A 13 -24.50 8.82 -17.85
CA GLY A 13 -25.58 7.84 -17.76
C GLY A 13 -25.37 6.90 -16.57
N HIS A 14 -26.49 6.43 -16.00
CA HIS A 14 -26.45 5.39 -14.97
C HIS A 14 -25.95 4.08 -15.58
N ASN A 15 -25.05 3.40 -14.86
CA ASN A 15 -24.63 2.05 -15.20
C ASN A 15 -25.08 1.14 -14.06
N ASP A 16 -25.82 0.09 -14.39
CA ASP A 16 -26.21 -0.91 -13.41
C ASP A 16 -24.98 -1.70 -12.96
N PRO A 17 -24.88 -2.05 -11.66
CA PRO A 17 -23.77 -2.83 -11.16
C PRO A 17 -23.81 -4.24 -11.74
N LEU A 18 -22.69 -4.67 -12.32
CA LEU A 18 -22.50 -6.07 -12.70
C LEU A 18 -22.21 -6.92 -11.45
N PRO A 19 -22.72 -8.16 -11.38
CA PRO A 19 -22.34 -9.11 -10.34
C PRO A 19 -20.82 -9.35 -10.35
N PHE A 20 -20.23 -9.48 -9.16
CA PHE A 20 -18.79 -9.68 -9.04
C PHE A 20 -18.32 -11.02 -9.62
N GLU A 21 -19.21 -12.00 -9.70
CA GLU A 21 -19.03 -13.29 -10.37
C GLU A 21 -18.91 -13.14 -11.89
N GLU A 22 -19.52 -12.12 -12.48
CA GLU A 22 -19.40 -11.83 -13.90
C GLU A 22 -18.12 -11.04 -14.20
N ILE A 23 -17.75 -10.13 -13.30
CA ILE A 23 -16.50 -9.35 -13.40
C ILE A 23 -15.28 -10.26 -13.14
N PHE A 24 -15.38 -11.16 -12.17
CA PHE A 24 -14.35 -12.13 -11.79
C PHE A 24 -14.92 -13.55 -11.74
N PRO A 25 -15.02 -14.21 -12.90
CA PRO A 25 -15.47 -15.59 -13.00
C PRO A 25 -14.55 -16.58 -12.26
N ASP A 26 -15.06 -17.77 -11.95
CA ASP A 26 -14.30 -18.81 -11.23
C ASP A 26 -13.04 -19.24 -12.01
N GLU A 27 -13.06 -19.13 -13.33
CA GLU A 27 -11.92 -19.42 -14.22
C GLU A 27 -10.73 -18.49 -13.98
N CYS A 28 -10.95 -17.30 -13.41
CA CYS A 28 -9.88 -16.39 -13.02
C CYS A 28 -9.11 -16.87 -11.77
N PHE A 29 -9.68 -17.81 -11.02
CA PHE A 29 -9.11 -18.30 -9.77
C PHE A 29 -8.61 -19.74 -9.96
N ILE A 30 -7.29 -19.88 -9.98
CA ILE A 30 -6.62 -21.16 -10.16
C ILE A 30 -6.10 -21.64 -8.81
N GLY A 31 -6.25 -22.93 -8.55
CA GLY A 31 -5.63 -23.61 -7.42
C GLY A 31 -6.65 -24.14 -6.43
N ASN A 32 -6.50 -25.42 -6.08
CA ASN A 32 -7.17 -26.02 -4.94
C ASN A 32 -6.10 -26.31 -3.89
N TYR A 33 -6.15 -25.59 -2.78
CA TYR A 33 -5.13 -25.66 -1.75
C TYR A 33 -5.66 -26.42 -0.54
N SER A 34 -5.40 -27.72 -0.46
CA SER A 34 -5.88 -28.56 0.66
C SER A 34 -5.34 -28.11 2.03
N LYS A 35 -4.18 -27.46 2.07
CA LYS A 35 -3.57 -26.91 3.29
C LYS A 35 -4.03 -25.48 3.62
N ALA A 36 -4.75 -24.84 2.70
CA ALA A 36 -5.20 -23.46 2.81
C ALA A 36 -6.57 -23.30 2.11
N PRO A 37 -7.64 -23.89 2.68
CA PRO A 37 -8.99 -23.90 2.06
C PRO A 37 -9.60 -22.51 1.87
N GLN A 38 -9.09 -21.50 2.58
CA GLN A 38 -9.49 -20.11 2.43
C GLN A 38 -8.90 -19.44 1.18
N LEU A 39 -7.95 -20.07 0.48
CA LEU A 39 -7.47 -19.66 -0.84
C LEU A 39 -8.38 -20.20 -1.93
N CYS A 40 -9.62 -19.75 -1.91
CA CYS A 40 -10.64 -20.15 -2.87
C CYS A 40 -11.26 -18.92 -3.55
N ALA A 41 -11.89 -19.15 -4.70
CA ALA A 41 -12.48 -18.10 -5.53
C ALA A 41 -13.46 -17.20 -4.75
N SER A 42 -14.29 -17.78 -3.88
CA SER A 42 -15.29 -17.01 -3.12
C SER A 42 -14.63 -16.04 -2.12
N VAL A 43 -13.61 -16.49 -1.40
CA VAL A 43 -12.89 -15.67 -0.42
C VAL A 43 -12.04 -14.61 -1.13
N ALA A 44 -11.44 -14.93 -2.27
CA ALA A 44 -10.72 -13.96 -3.09
C ALA A 44 -11.67 -12.87 -3.65
N ARG A 45 -12.84 -13.27 -4.15
CA ARG A 45 -13.86 -12.37 -4.69
C ARG A 45 -14.44 -11.45 -3.60
N ASP A 46 -14.67 -11.96 -2.39
CA ASP A 46 -15.11 -11.14 -1.25
C ASP A 46 -14.09 -10.05 -0.91
N LEU A 47 -12.80 -10.37 -0.91
CA LEU A 47 -11.75 -9.36 -0.71
C LEU A 47 -11.78 -8.29 -1.81
N LEU A 48 -11.85 -8.70 -3.08
CA LEU A 48 -11.91 -7.78 -4.21
C LEU A 48 -13.14 -6.88 -4.13
N PHE A 49 -14.30 -7.44 -3.75
CA PHE A 49 -15.53 -6.67 -3.57
C PHE A 49 -15.37 -5.58 -2.52
N LYS A 50 -14.73 -5.90 -1.40
CA LYS A 50 -14.47 -4.96 -0.30
C LYS A 50 -13.41 -3.90 -0.66
N MET A 51 -12.43 -4.25 -1.51
CA MET A 51 -11.36 -3.34 -1.96
C MET A 51 -11.80 -2.41 -3.10
N LEU A 52 -12.58 -2.91 -4.05
CA LEU A 52 -13.01 -2.19 -5.26
C LEU A 52 -14.27 -1.36 -5.03
N GLN A 53 -14.40 -0.78 -3.84
CA GLN A 53 -15.47 0.17 -3.51
C GLN A 53 -15.08 1.57 -4.01
N ILE A 54 -15.98 2.17 -4.80
CA ILE A 54 -15.82 3.55 -5.31
C ILE A 54 -15.85 4.54 -4.15
N ASP A 55 -16.77 4.32 -3.21
CA ASP A 55 -16.91 5.13 -2.00
C ASP A 55 -15.80 4.74 -0.99
N PRO A 56 -14.88 5.66 -0.64
CA PRO A 56 -13.79 5.36 0.28
C PRO A 56 -14.28 5.01 1.69
N GLU A 57 -15.43 5.53 2.12
CA GLU A 57 -15.99 5.24 3.45
C GLU A 57 -16.53 3.80 3.57
N LYS A 58 -16.82 3.17 2.43
CA LYS A 58 -17.27 1.77 2.35
C LYS A 58 -16.13 0.81 2.01
N ARG A 59 -14.98 1.35 1.59
CA ARG A 59 -13.81 0.56 1.23
C ARG A 59 -13.19 0.00 2.49
N ILE A 60 -12.83 -1.28 2.45
CA ILE A 60 -12.14 -1.93 3.56
C ILE A 60 -10.87 -1.18 3.94
N SER A 61 -10.64 -1.02 5.24
CA SER A 61 -9.40 -0.45 5.76
C SER A 61 -8.23 -1.41 5.59
N ILE A 62 -7.00 -0.89 5.67
CA ILE A 62 -5.79 -1.73 5.61
C ILE A 62 -5.80 -2.75 6.75
N ASP A 63 -6.14 -2.29 7.95
CA ASP A 63 -6.31 -3.09 9.15
C ASP A 63 -7.25 -4.29 8.96
N GLU A 64 -8.39 -4.07 8.32
CA GLU A 64 -9.36 -5.14 8.03
C GLU A 64 -8.89 -6.05 6.88
N ALA A 65 -8.25 -5.48 5.85
CA ALA A 65 -7.76 -6.23 4.70
C ALA A 65 -6.64 -7.22 5.08
N VAL A 66 -5.76 -6.81 5.98
CA VAL A 66 -4.67 -7.66 6.50
C VAL A 66 -5.21 -8.83 7.32
N ARG A 67 -6.29 -8.61 8.07
CA ARG A 67 -7.00 -9.65 8.84
C ARG A 67 -7.96 -10.49 7.99
N HIS A 68 -8.13 -10.15 6.72
CA HIS A 68 -9.02 -10.88 5.82
C HIS A 68 -8.57 -12.33 5.67
N PRO A 69 -9.47 -13.34 5.66
CA PRO A 69 -9.09 -14.74 5.54
C PRO A 69 -8.17 -15.04 4.36
N TYR A 70 -8.33 -14.30 3.26
CA TYR A 70 -7.47 -14.43 2.08
C TYR A 70 -6.02 -13.95 2.27
N VAL A 71 -5.74 -13.00 3.18
CA VAL A 71 -4.41 -12.38 3.35
C VAL A 71 -3.75 -12.82 4.66
N ASN A 72 -4.54 -13.17 5.66
CA ASN A 72 -4.08 -13.45 7.01
C ASN A 72 -3.10 -14.64 7.10
N LEU A 73 -3.00 -15.52 6.09
CA LEU A 73 -2.00 -16.61 6.10
C LEU A 73 -0.55 -16.11 6.04
N TRP A 74 -0.35 -14.93 5.45
CA TRP A 74 0.96 -14.30 5.33
C TRP A 74 1.17 -13.20 6.36
N PHE A 75 0.18 -12.94 7.20
CA PHE A 75 0.28 -11.90 8.20
C PHE A 75 1.25 -12.33 9.30
N ARG A 76 2.18 -11.43 9.64
CA ARG A 76 3.17 -11.61 10.70
C ARG A 76 3.16 -10.37 11.59
N ASP A 77 2.81 -10.56 12.86
CA ASP A 77 2.71 -9.47 13.83
C ASP A 77 4.05 -8.73 13.99
N GLU A 78 5.17 -9.41 13.81
CA GLU A 78 6.49 -8.79 13.91
C GLU A 78 6.77 -7.80 12.76
N GLU A 79 6.21 -8.07 11.57
CA GLU A 79 6.35 -7.19 10.39
C GLU A 79 5.35 -6.02 10.44
N TRP A 80 4.19 -6.23 11.06
CA TRP A 80 3.16 -5.21 11.19
C TRP A 80 3.47 -4.15 12.25
N ASN A 81 4.05 -4.56 13.38
CA ASN A 81 4.32 -3.68 14.52
C ASN A 81 5.73 -3.07 14.49
N VAL A 82 6.41 -3.07 13.34
CA VAL A 82 7.74 -2.48 13.21
C VAL A 82 7.65 -0.97 13.48
N PRO A 83 8.56 -0.42 14.30
CA PRO A 83 8.59 1.01 14.55
C PRO A 83 8.79 1.77 13.24
N LEU A 84 8.04 2.84 13.11
CA LEU A 84 8.04 3.66 11.91
C LEU A 84 9.42 4.29 11.71
N PRO A 85 9.95 4.37 10.47
CA PRO A 85 11.26 4.94 10.21
C PRO A 85 11.36 6.40 10.70
N GLU A 86 12.52 6.84 11.15
CA GLU A 86 12.73 8.23 11.59
C GLU A 86 12.57 9.23 10.43
N ASN A 87 12.95 8.84 9.21
CA ASN A 87 12.88 9.68 8.02
C ASN A 87 11.51 9.54 7.33
N ARG A 88 10.46 9.97 8.01
CA ARG A 88 9.10 9.93 7.45
C ARG A 88 8.86 11.06 6.48
N TYR A 89 7.97 10.79 5.53
CA TYR A 89 7.34 11.82 4.74
C TYR A 89 6.66 12.83 5.69
N ASP A 90 7.00 14.10 5.53
CA ASP A 90 6.37 15.22 6.20
C ASP A 90 5.51 15.96 5.18
N ALA A 91 4.20 15.95 5.37
CA ALA A 91 3.24 16.61 4.48
C ALA A 91 3.47 18.12 4.36
N ASN A 92 4.13 18.74 5.35
CA ASN A 92 4.49 20.15 5.27
C ASN A 92 5.50 20.44 4.14
N ASN A 93 6.32 19.46 3.76
CA ASN A 93 7.29 19.62 2.68
C ASN A 93 6.60 19.88 1.33
N ASP A 94 5.44 19.28 1.08
CA ASP A 94 4.74 19.38 -0.20
C ASP A 94 4.03 20.73 -0.41
N ILE A 95 3.71 21.39 0.70
CA ILE A 95 3.06 22.71 0.73
C ILE A 95 4.08 23.84 0.91
N THR A 96 5.34 23.52 1.21
CA THR A 96 6.39 24.53 1.39
C THR A 96 6.90 24.99 0.03
N GLU A 97 6.64 26.25 -0.31
CA GLU A 97 7.22 26.87 -1.51
C GLU A 97 8.62 27.42 -1.19
N LEU A 98 9.65 26.76 -1.72
CA LEU A 98 11.04 27.22 -1.67
C LEU A 98 11.55 27.58 -3.06
N PRO A 99 12.45 28.57 -3.18
CA PRO A 99 13.14 28.83 -4.42
C PRO A 99 14.03 27.64 -4.81
N ILE A 100 14.29 27.47 -6.11
CA ILE A 100 15.01 26.32 -6.65
C ILE A 100 16.38 26.08 -6.00
N ASN A 101 17.08 27.15 -5.60
CA ASN A 101 18.40 27.03 -4.96
C ASN A 101 18.30 26.41 -3.57
N SER A 102 17.27 26.75 -2.79
CA SER A 102 17.03 26.15 -1.47
C SER A 102 16.64 24.67 -1.59
N TRP A 103 15.86 24.30 -2.61
CA TRP A 103 15.59 22.89 -2.91
C TRP A 103 16.86 22.10 -3.25
N LYS A 104 17.77 22.69 -4.04
CA LYS A 104 19.06 22.06 -4.37
C LYS A 104 19.91 21.81 -3.14
N GLU A 105 19.96 22.78 -2.22
CA GLU A 105 20.70 22.64 -0.96
C GLU A 105 20.11 21.54 -0.06
N LEU A 106 18.77 21.50 0.09
CA LEU A 106 18.08 20.46 0.86
C LEU A 106 18.33 19.07 0.27
N LEU A 107 18.20 18.92 -1.05
CA LEU A 107 18.47 17.65 -1.72
C LEU A 107 19.93 17.23 -1.55
N PHE A 108 20.88 18.15 -1.74
CA PHE A 108 22.30 17.85 -1.57
C PHE A 108 22.60 17.39 -0.14
N LYS A 109 22.05 18.08 0.87
CA LYS A 109 22.20 17.70 2.28
C LYS A 109 21.66 16.30 2.55
N GLU A 110 20.50 15.95 2.00
CA GLU A 110 19.91 14.62 2.19
C GLU A 110 20.72 13.52 1.50
N VAL A 111 21.24 13.76 0.28
CA VAL A 111 22.16 12.84 -0.41
C VAL A 111 23.40 12.57 0.45
N ARG A 112 24.02 13.61 1.01
CA ARG A 112 25.20 13.47 1.88
C ARG A 112 24.88 12.66 3.14
N ARG A 113 23.72 12.90 3.77
CA ARG A 113 23.26 12.12 4.94
C ARG A 113 23.07 10.63 4.59
N CYS A 114 22.50 10.33 3.42
CA CYS A 114 22.35 8.96 2.94
C CYS A 114 23.71 8.28 2.70
N GLU A 115 24.68 8.96 2.08
CA GLU A 115 26.04 8.45 1.87
C GLU A 115 26.75 8.12 3.21
N GLU A 116 26.57 8.98 4.22
CA GLU A 116 27.09 8.74 5.56
C GLU A 116 26.44 7.54 6.25
N HIS A 117 25.12 7.35 6.10
CA HIS A 117 24.43 6.19 6.64
C HIS A 117 24.80 4.89 5.91
N LEU A 118 24.98 4.94 4.59
CA LEU A 118 25.45 3.80 3.79
C LEU A 118 26.85 3.37 4.21
N SER A 119 27.80 4.31 4.33
CA SER A 119 29.16 3.99 4.79
C SER A 119 29.21 3.41 6.20
N LYS A 120 28.39 3.93 7.14
CA LYS A 120 28.28 3.40 8.51
C LYS A 120 27.64 2.00 8.55
N ASN A 121 26.66 1.72 7.69
CA ASN A 121 26.05 0.39 7.60
C ASN A 121 26.97 -0.64 6.96
N THR A 122 27.75 -0.27 5.93
CA THR A 122 28.77 -1.16 5.35
C THR A 122 29.79 -1.60 6.39
N VAL A 123 30.25 -0.71 7.29
CA VAL A 123 31.20 -1.05 8.37
C VAL A 123 30.61 -2.00 9.43
N ARG A 124 29.30 -1.95 9.68
CA ARG A 124 28.61 -2.88 10.60
C ARG A 124 28.49 -4.29 10.01
N THR A 125 28.16 -4.41 8.73
CA THR A 125 28.01 -5.73 8.08
C THR A 125 29.33 -6.50 7.99
N VAL A 126 30.49 -5.82 7.90
CA VAL A 126 31.81 -6.49 7.95
C VAL A 126 32.25 -6.89 9.36
N ALA A 127 31.75 -6.21 10.41
CA ALA A 127 32.08 -6.57 11.80
C ALA A 127 31.29 -7.81 12.28
N ASP A 128 30.04 -7.98 11.84
CA ASP A 128 29.22 -9.17 12.14
C ASP A 128 29.67 -10.43 11.36
N GLN A 129 30.56 -10.30 10.37
CA GLN A 129 31.18 -11.41 9.64
C GLN A 129 32.54 -11.84 10.20
N SER A 130 33.11 -11.11 11.16
CA SER A 130 34.41 -11.44 11.79
C SER A 130 34.32 -12.22 13.11
N ASP A 131 33.11 -12.49 13.62
CA ASP A 131 32.86 -13.25 14.85
C ASP A 131 32.17 -14.62 14.58
N ASN A 132 32.44 -15.26 13.43
CA ASN A 132 32.03 -16.66 13.17
C ASN A 132 33.14 -17.48 12.53
#